data_AF-A0A843XR36-F1
#
_entry.id   AF-A0A843XR36-F1
#
_cell.length_a   1.000
_cell.length_b   1.000
_cell.length_c   1.000
_cell.angle_alpha   90.00
_cell.angle_beta   90.00
_cell.angle_gamma   90.00
#
_symmetry.space_group_name_H-M   'P 1'
#
loop_
_entity.id
_entity.type
_entity.pdbx_description
1 polymer ?
#
loop_
_entity_poly.entity_id
_entity_poly.type
_entity_poly.pdbx_seq_one_letter_code
_entity_poly.pdbx_strand_id
1 'polypeptide(L)'
;MAAQGHFEGQSVNRPPLLDGEDYTYWKTRMEYFLQGLDYQIWSIVEEGDLLVTNERDKWTEDDKKNISLNCKAKSILCCALSKKEFNRISACKSAMEMWEKLRIMYEGTDKVKETRIDILVTQYERFQMQPGESITQMFSRFTDITNRLASLGKTYEMGDMVRKILRSLPSSWTPKVTAIEEANDQKRLSLEKLVGSLMAHEINMERLGKSSSKKKHSNALKAEEN
;
A
#
# COMPACT_ATOMS: atom_id res chain seq x y z
N MET A 1 36.63 1.92 18.92
CA MET A 1 36.85 1.35 17.57
C MET A 1 35.50 1.08 16.96
N ALA A 2 35.16 1.80 15.90
CA ALA A 2 33.92 1.62 15.17
C ALA A 2 33.89 0.22 14.53
N ALA A 3 32.87 -0.57 14.84
CA ALA A 3 32.63 -1.83 14.14
C ALA A 3 32.12 -1.49 12.74
N GLN A 4 32.85 -2.01 11.76
CA GLN A 4 32.71 -1.76 10.34
C GLN A 4 31.31 -2.14 9.84
N GLY A 5 30.73 -1.27 9.02
CA GLY A 5 29.51 -1.56 8.27
C GLY A 5 29.71 -2.80 7.41
N HIS A 6 28.78 -3.75 7.56
CA HIS A 6 28.68 -4.88 6.65
C HIS A 6 28.17 -4.36 5.30
N PHE A 7 29.04 -4.37 4.28
CA PHE A 7 28.59 -4.35 2.89
C PHE A 7 27.89 -5.69 2.62
N GLU A 8 26.56 -5.69 2.47
CA GLU A 8 25.80 -6.90 2.10
C GLU A 8 26.10 -7.27 0.64
N GLY A 9 26.96 -8.28 0.47
CA GLY A 9 27.01 -9.11 -0.74
C GLY A 9 26.02 -10.28 -0.62
N GLN A 10 25.41 -10.69 -1.73
CA GLN A 10 24.44 -11.79 -1.80
C GLN A 10 25.09 -13.14 -1.44
N SER A 11 25.01 -13.56 -0.18
CA SER A 11 25.33 -14.95 0.18
C SER A 11 24.18 -15.86 -0.25
N VAL A 12 24.45 -16.81 -1.15
CA VAL A 12 23.51 -17.89 -1.49
C VAL A 12 23.42 -18.97 -0.41
N ASN A 13 24.34 -18.94 0.56
CA ASN A 13 24.47 -19.97 1.59
C ASN A 13 23.99 -19.52 2.97
N ARG A 14 23.81 -18.20 3.19
CA ARG A 14 23.39 -17.65 4.47
C ARG A 14 22.04 -16.94 4.35
N PRO A 15 21.06 -17.28 5.20
CA PRO A 15 19.79 -16.55 5.21
C PRO A 15 20.00 -15.07 5.59
N PRO A 16 19.16 -14.15 5.08
CA PRO A 16 19.18 -12.75 5.50
C PRO A 16 18.82 -12.63 6.99
N LEU A 17 19.47 -11.71 7.70
CA LEU A 17 19.28 -11.53 9.14
C LEU A 17 18.16 -10.51 9.42
N LEU A 18 17.21 -10.86 10.29
CA LEU A 18 16.24 -9.93 10.86
C LEU A 18 16.72 -9.47 12.25
N ASP A 19 17.06 -8.20 12.36
CA ASP A 19 17.44 -7.52 13.60
C ASP A 19 16.33 -6.61 14.16
N GLY A 20 15.24 -6.44 13.41
CA GLY A 20 14.07 -5.66 13.77
C GLY A 20 13.81 -4.47 12.87
N GLU A 21 14.69 -4.20 11.89
CA GLU A 21 14.51 -3.16 10.88
C GLU A 21 14.13 -3.76 9.52
N ASP A 22 13.46 -2.95 8.70
CA ASP A 22 13.08 -3.25 7.31
C ASP A 22 12.54 -4.67 7.07
N TYR A 23 11.52 -5.06 7.85
CA TYR A 23 10.90 -6.39 7.74
C TYR A 23 10.41 -6.69 6.32
N THR A 24 9.90 -5.69 5.60
CA THR A 24 9.46 -5.87 4.21
C THR A 24 10.62 -6.32 3.31
N TYR A 25 11.78 -5.65 3.41
CA TYR A 25 12.99 -6.08 2.70
C TYR A 25 13.44 -7.48 3.11
N TRP A 26 13.51 -7.76 4.42
CA TRP A 26 13.91 -9.07 4.94
C TRP A 26 12.97 -10.18 4.47
N LYS A 27 11.66 -9.96 4.53
CA LYS A 27 10.62 -10.94 4.16
C LYS A 27 10.78 -11.35 2.70
N THR A 28 10.86 -10.39 1.78
CA THR A 28 11.06 -10.67 0.35
C THR A 28 12.36 -11.44 0.09
N ARG A 29 13.45 -11.05 0.75
CA ARG A 29 14.74 -11.74 0.61
C ARG A 29 14.72 -13.15 1.18
N MET A 30 14.03 -13.36 2.31
CA MET A 30 13.89 -14.66 2.95
C MET A 30 13.04 -15.60 2.09
N GLU A 31 11.94 -15.10 1.54
CA GLU A 31 11.09 -15.85 0.61
C GLU A 31 11.90 -16.36 -0.59
N TYR A 32 12.65 -15.47 -1.26
CA TYR A 32 13.53 -15.87 -2.37
C TYR A 32 14.63 -16.84 -1.94
N PHE A 33 15.18 -16.70 -0.74
CA PHE A 33 16.18 -17.62 -0.21
C PHE A 33 15.61 -19.02 0.00
N LEU A 34 14.41 -19.14 0.59
CA LEU A 34 13.74 -20.42 0.80
C LEU A 34 13.34 -21.08 -0.53
N GLN A 35 12.73 -20.31 -1.45
CA GLN A 35 12.36 -20.77 -2.80
C GLN A 35 13.59 -21.23 -3.59
N GLY A 36 14.70 -20.51 -3.49
CA GLY A 36 15.96 -20.85 -4.16
C GLY A 36 16.66 -22.09 -3.61
N LEU A 37 16.43 -22.45 -2.34
CA LEU A 37 16.97 -23.67 -1.75
C LEU A 37 16.18 -24.92 -2.17
N ASP A 38 14.85 -24.85 -2.04
CA ASP A 38 13.91 -25.88 -2.43
C ASP A 38 12.49 -25.31 -2.27
N TYR A 39 11.73 -25.24 -3.37
CA TYR A 39 10.38 -24.70 -3.34
C TYR A 39 9.46 -25.43 -2.34
N GLN A 40 9.69 -26.72 -2.08
CA GLN A 40 8.90 -27.46 -1.09
C GLN A 40 9.11 -26.95 0.35
N ILE A 41 10.26 -26.33 0.64
CA ILE A 41 10.50 -25.65 1.92
C ILE A 41 9.61 -24.41 2.03
N TRP A 42 9.48 -23.64 0.94
CA TRP A 42 8.59 -22.47 0.92
C TRP A 42 7.12 -22.89 1.10
N SER A 43 6.65 -23.92 0.39
CA SER A 43 5.28 -24.44 0.56
C SER A 43 4.99 -24.85 2.02
N ILE A 44 5.94 -25.48 2.72
CA ILE A 44 5.82 -25.80 4.15
C ILE A 44 5.67 -24.55 5.02
N VAL A 45 6.40 -23.48 4.69
CA VAL A 45 6.39 -22.23 5.47
C VAL A 45 5.10 -21.43 5.23
N GLU A 46 4.60 -21.44 4.00
CA GLU A 46 3.42 -20.67 3.60
C GLU A 46 2.10 -21.40 3.94
N GLU A 47 1.98 -22.66 3.55
CA GLU A 47 0.71 -23.41 3.61
C GLU A 47 0.63 -24.30 4.86
N GLY A 48 1.79 -24.64 5.47
CA GLY A 48 1.91 -25.39 6.73
C GLY A 48 1.32 -26.79 6.74
N ASP A 49 0.92 -27.32 5.57
CA ASP A 49 -0.06 -28.38 5.42
C ASP A 49 0.41 -29.80 5.79
N LEU A 50 1.46 -29.95 6.60
CA LEU A 50 2.14 -31.24 6.72
C LEU A 50 2.56 -31.63 8.15
N LEU A 51 1.84 -31.13 9.16
CA LEU A 51 1.94 -31.70 10.51
C LEU A 51 1.04 -32.94 10.63
N VAL A 52 1.66 -34.08 10.38
CA VAL A 52 1.15 -35.42 10.61
C VAL A 52 0.54 -35.53 12.02
N THR A 53 -0.76 -35.75 12.11
CA THR A 53 -1.50 -35.95 13.38
C THR A 53 -1.52 -37.42 13.82
N ASN A 54 -1.03 -38.32 12.96
CA ASN A 54 -1.01 -39.75 13.21
C ASN A 54 0.22 -40.18 14.03
N GLU A 55 0.07 -41.28 14.77
CA GLU A 55 1.17 -41.93 15.51
C GLU A 55 2.37 -42.21 14.57
N ARG A 56 3.59 -42.10 15.11
CA ARG A 56 4.85 -42.24 14.36
C ARG A 56 4.91 -43.52 13.52
N ASP A 57 4.29 -44.58 14.01
CA ASP A 57 4.29 -45.91 13.38
C ASP A 57 3.41 -45.98 12.12
N LYS A 58 2.59 -44.95 11.85
CA LYS A 58 1.71 -44.85 10.69
C LYS A 58 2.20 -43.84 9.64
N TRP A 59 3.38 -43.26 9.83
CA TRP A 59 3.91 -42.24 8.93
C TRP A 59 4.29 -42.84 7.59
N THR A 60 3.75 -42.23 6.54
CA THR A 60 4.16 -42.46 5.15
C THR A 60 5.56 -41.88 4.90
N GLU A 61 6.15 -42.18 3.75
CA GLU A 61 7.41 -41.55 3.34
C GLU A 61 7.24 -40.05 3.09
N ASP A 62 6.06 -39.63 2.60
CA ASP A 62 5.73 -38.21 2.41
C ASP A 62 5.66 -37.49 3.77
N ASP A 63 5.03 -38.09 4.77
CA ASP A 63 4.98 -37.57 6.15
C ASP A 63 6.39 -37.29 6.71
N LYS A 64 7.31 -38.26 6.58
CA LYS A 64 8.70 -38.11 7.04
C LYS A 64 9.43 -37.01 6.27
N LYS A 65 9.23 -36.96 4.95
CA LYS A 65 9.81 -35.92 4.08
C LYS A 65 9.35 -34.53 4.52
N ASN A 66 8.07 -34.38 4.80
CA ASN A 66 7.50 -33.10 5.19
C ASN A 66 7.97 -32.62 6.57
N ILE A 67 8.06 -33.54 7.54
CA ILE A 67 8.66 -33.25 8.85
C ILE A 67 10.11 -32.79 8.68
N SER A 68 10.87 -33.47 7.82
CA SER A 68 12.26 -33.08 7.51
C SER A 68 12.33 -31.68 6.90
N LEU A 69 11.47 -31.37 5.92
CA LEU A 69 11.37 -30.04 5.31
C LEU A 69 11.00 -28.96 6.34
N ASN A 70 10.04 -29.23 7.23
CA ASN A 70 9.68 -28.33 8.32
C ASN A 70 10.83 -28.12 9.31
N CYS A 71 11.55 -29.18 9.71
CA CYS A 71 12.74 -29.05 10.55
C CYS A 71 13.83 -28.19 9.88
N LYS A 72 14.04 -28.39 8.57
CA LYS A 72 14.98 -27.60 7.77
C LYS A 72 14.56 -26.13 7.70
N ALA A 73 13.28 -25.86 7.40
CA ALA A 73 12.70 -24.52 7.39
C ALA A 73 12.86 -23.81 8.75
N LYS A 74 12.52 -24.49 9.86
CA LYS A 74 12.71 -23.96 11.21
C LYS A 74 14.17 -23.61 11.47
N SER A 75 15.10 -24.49 11.10
CA SER A 75 16.53 -24.23 11.27
C SER A 75 16.98 -22.99 10.49
N ILE A 76 16.52 -22.83 9.24
CA ILE A 76 16.85 -21.67 8.41
C ILE A 76 16.29 -20.39 9.05
N LEU A 77 15.02 -20.40 9.46
CA LEU A 77 14.37 -19.26 10.13
C LEU A 77 15.09 -18.92 11.44
N CYS A 78 15.45 -19.89 12.28
CA CYS A 78 16.22 -19.62 13.50
C CYS A 78 17.57 -18.95 13.23
N CYS A 79 18.29 -19.39 12.19
CA CYS A 79 19.58 -18.82 11.79
C CYS A 79 19.45 -17.41 11.19
N ALA A 80 18.25 -17.06 10.72
CA ALA A 80 17.93 -15.79 10.12
C ALA A 80 17.51 -14.71 11.11
N LEU A 81 17.46 -15.00 12.42
CA LEU A 81 16.92 -14.09 13.41
C LEU A 81 17.99 -13.67 14.40
N SER A 82 17.98 -12.40 14.77
CA SER A 82 18.69 -11.95 15.96
C SER A 82 18.11 -12.64 17.21
N LYS A 83 18.89 -12.69 18.30
CA LYS A 83 18.45 -13.27 19.58
C LYS A 83 17.12 -12.65 20.07
N LYS A 84 16.94 -11.34 19.87
CA LYS A 84 15.73 -10.61 20.24
C LYS A 84 14.51 -11.13 19.46
N GLU A 85 14.65 -11.32 18.16
CA GLU A 85 13.57 -11.78 17.29
C GLU A 85 13.27 -13.28 17.48
N PHE A 86 14.31 -14.10 17.67
CA PHE A 86 14.15 -15.51 18.00
C PHE A 86 13.31 -15.74 19.26
N ASN A 87 13.56 -14.98 20.33
CA ASN A 87 12.81 -15.10 21.59
C ASN A 87 11.30 -14.88 21.42
N ARG A 88 10.88 -14.14 20.38
CA ARG A 88 9.45 -13.88 20.12
C ARG A 88 8.76 -15.09 19.52
N ILE A 89 9.49 -15.95 18.81
CA ILE A 89 8.96 -17.11 18.09
C ILE A 89 9.42 -18.46 18.66
N SER A 90 10.19 -18.47 19.74
CA SER A 90 10.81 -19.68 20.30
C SER A 90 9.81 -20.75 20.74
N ALA A 91 8.57 -20.37 21.03
CA ALA A 91 7.50 -21.28 21.41
C ALA A 91 6.77 -21.93 20.20
N CYS A 92 7.05 -21.47 18.98
CA CYS A 92 6.38 -21.96 17.78
C CYS A 92 6.79 -23.38 17.40
N LYS A 93 5.80 -24.20 17.03
CA LYS A 93 5.96 -25.64 16.79
C LYS A 93 6.37 -25.94 15.36
N SER A 94 5.90 -25.16 14.38
CA SER A 94 6.23 -25.30 12.96
C SER A 94 6.93 -24.07 12.38
N ALA A 95 7.56 -24.24 11.22
CA ALA A 95 8.12 -23.13 10.46
C ALA A 95 7.02 -22.16 9.99
N MET A 96 5.85 -22.68 9.63
CA MET A 96 4.66 -21.88 9.32
C MET A 96 4.23 -21.01 10.51
N GLU A 97 4.15 -21.56 11.71
CA GLU A 97 3.79 -20.78 12.90
C GLU A 97 4.85 -19.71 13.21
N MET A 98 6.13 -20.03 13.03
CA MET A 98 7.24 -19.06 13.17
C MET A 98 7.09 -17.91 12.17
N TRP A 99 6.86 -18.23 10.89
CA TRP A 99 6.68 -17.26 9.81
C TRP A 99 5.44 -16.39 10.02
N GLU A 100 4.32 -17.01 10.34
CA GLU A 100 3.04 -16.33 10.61
C GLU A 100 3.18 -15.38 11.79
N LYS A 101 3.84 -15.80 12.87
CA LYS A 101 4.05 -14.95 14.04
C LYS A 101 4.93 -13.75 13.71
N LEU A 102 5.99 -13.92 12.92
CA LEU A 102 6.80 -12.81 12.42
C LEU A 102 5.93 -11.87 11.56
N ARG A 103 5.14 -12.41 10.63
CA ARG A 103 4.23 -11.63 9.79
C ARG A 103 3.28 -10.78 10.63
N ILE A 104 2.60 -11.38 11.61
CA ILE A 104 1.68 -10.67 12.50
C ILE A 104 2.38 -9.59 13.31
N MET A 105 3.59 -9.84 13.81
CA MET A 105 4.33 -8.86 14.62
C MET A 105 4.75 -7.62 13.84
N TYR A 106 5.10 -7.78 12.55
CA TYR A 106 5.64 -6.69 11.74
C TYR A 106 4.62 -6.06 10.79
N GLU A 107 3.72 -6.85 10.20
CA GLU A 107 2.69 -6.38 9.27
C GLU A 107 1.33 -6.11 9.96
N GLY A 108 1.15 -6.64 11.18
CA GLY A 108 -0.12 -6.70 11.88
C GLY A 108 -0.93 -7.94 11.50
N THR A 109 -2.06 -8.15 12.17
CA THR A 109 -2.98 -9.24 11.80
C THR A 109 -3.74 -8.89 10.52
N ASP A 110 -4.24 -9.91 9.82
CA ASP A 110 -5.15 -9.71 8.69
C ASP A 110 -6.35 -8.85 9.07
N LYS A 111 -6.83 -8.98 10.31
CA LYS A 111 -7.93 -8.13 10.80
C LYS A 111 -7.57 -6.65 10.89
N VAL A 112 -6.34 -6.33 11.30
CA VAL A 112 -5.84 -4.95 11.30
C VAL A 112 -5.69 -4.45 9.87
N LYS A 113 -5.21 -5.29 8.95
CA LYS A 113 -5.11 -4.97 7.52
C LYS A 113 -6.48 -4.68 6.92
N GLU A 114 -7.47 -5.54 7.12
CA GLU A 114 -8.87 -5.33 6.71
C GLU A 114 -9.43 -4.02 7.26
N THR A 115 -9.25 -3.78 8.57
CA THR A 115 -9.75 -2.55 9.21
C THR A 115 -9.12 -1.29 8.60
N ARG A 116 -7.81 -1.33 8.28
CA ARG A 116 -7.13 -0.23 7.56
C ARG A 116 -7.71 -0.02 6.16
N ILE A 117 -7.98 -1.11 5.44
CA ILE A 117 -8.62 -1.07 4.12
C ILE A 117 -10.02 -0.43 4.26
N ASP A 118 -10.84 -0.87 5.21
CA ASP A 118 -12.21 -0.36 5.40
C ASP A 118 -12.23 1.14 5.71
N ILE A 119 -11.32 1.61 6.57
CA ILE A 119 -11.16 3.04 6.88
C ILE A 119 -10.80 3.82 5.61
N LEU A 120 -9.83 3.34 4.84
CA LEU A 120 -9.37 4.01 3.62
C LEU A 120 -10.43 3.97 2.51
N VAL A 121 -11.17 2.87 2.37
CA VAL A 121 -12.31 2.75 1.46
C VAL A 121 -13.39 3.75 1.85
N THR A 122 -13.70 3.88 3.14
CA THR A 122 -14.66 4.89 3.61
C THR A 122 -14.19 6.31 3.30
N GLN A 123 -12.90 6.60 3.49
CA GLN A 123 -12.29 7.89 3.13
C GLN A 123 -12.36 8.15 1.62
N TYR A 124 -12.07 7.13 0.81
CA TYR A 124 -12.19 7.19 -0.65
C TYR A 124 -13.64 7.45 -1.06
N GLU A 125 -14.61 6.66 -0.57
CA GLU A 125 -16.03 6.81 -0.90
C GLU A 125 -16.60 8.16 -0.49
N ARG A 126 -16.19 8.70 0.66
CA ARG A 126 -16.59 10.03 1.14
C ARG A 126 -15.71 11.16 0.62
N PHE A 127 -14.75 10.87 -0.23
CA PHE A 127 -13.81 11.87 -0.73
C PHE A 127 -14.55 13.01 -1.43
N GLN A 128 -14.28 14.23 -0.99
CA GLN A 128 -14.83 15.49 -1.48
C GLN A 128 -13.75 16.57 -1.34
N MET A 129 -13.75 17.52 -2.27
CA MET A 129 -12.93 18.73 -2.20
C MET A 129 -13.37 19.56 -0.99
N GLN A 130 -12.41 19.97 -0.17
CA GLN A 130 -12.70 20.76 1.03
C GLN A 130 -12.85 22.26 0.69
N PRO A 131 -13.57 23.04 1.51
CA PRO A 131 -13.67 24.49 1.31
C PRO A 131 -12.28 25.15 1.35
N GLY A 132 -11.93 25.88 0.29
CA GLY A 132 -10.64 26.57 0.17
C GLY A 132 -9.46 25.68 -0.18
N GLU A 133 -9.67 24.38 -0.40
CA GLU A 133 -8.67 23.46 -0.93
C GLU A 133 -8.40 23.78 -2.41
N SER A 134 -7.14 23.73 -2.86
CA SER A 134 -6.82 23.81 -4.29
C SER A 134 -6.88 22.46 -4.98
N ILE A 135 -6.98 22.45 -6.32
CA ILE A 135 -6.93 21.20 -7.10
C ILE A 135 -5.67 20.37 -6.81
N THR A 136 -4.53 21.03 -6.61
CA THR A 136 -3.26 20.34 -6.30
C THR A 136 -3.32 19.64 -4.94
N GLN A 137 -3.86 20.33 -3.93
CA GLN A 137 -4.02 19.78 -2.58
C GLN A 137 -5.01 18.61 -2.57
N MET A 138 -6.16 18.79 -3.22
CA MET A 138 -7.17 17.74 -3.39
C MET A 138 -6.55 16.51 -4.06
N PHE A 139 -5.85 16.69 -5.18
CA PHE A 139 -5.23 15.58 -5.89
C PHE A 139 -4.17 14.86 -5.04
N SER A 140 -3.34 15.60 -4.29
CA SER A 140 -2.36 15.01 -3.38
C SER A 140 -3.02 14.12 -2.32
N ARG A 141 -4.12 14.57 -1.69
CA ARG A 141 -4.88 13.75 -0.73
C ARG A 141 -5.50 12.53 -1.39
N PHE A 142 -6.04 12.69 -2.59
CA PHE A 142 -6.61 11.59 -3.36
C PHE A 142 -5.57 10.51 -3.64
N THR A 143 -4.39 10.92 -4.12
CA THR A 143 -3.26 10.02 -4.41
C THR A 143 -2.73 9.32 -3.15
N ASP A 144 -2.67 10.01 -2.00
CA ASP A 144 -2.28 9.36 -0.73
C ASP A 144 -3.23 8.20 -0.39
N ILE A 145 -4.54 8.43 -0.46
CA ILE A 145 -5.56 7.40 -0.17
C ILE A 145 -5.41 6.22 -1.16
N THR A 146 -5.33 6.48 -2.46
CA THR A 146 -5.23 5.42 -3.47
C THR A 146 -3.93 4.64 -3.38
N ASN A 147 -2.80 5.29 -3.07
CA ASN A 147 -1.51 4.64 -2.92
C ASN A 147 -1.50 3.75 -1.67
N ARG A 148 -2.07 4.23 -0.56
CA ARG A 148 -2.18 3.43 0.67
C ARG A 148 -3.09 2.23 0.46
N LEU A 149 -4.21 2.37 -0.26
CA LEU A 149 -5.06 1.24 -0.64
C LEU A 149 -4.31 0.25 -1.53
N ALA A 150 -3.57 0.73 -2.54
CA ALA A 150 -2.77 -0.11 -3.43
C ALA A 150 -1.71 -0.91 -2.65
N SER A 151 -1.03 -0.28 -1.68
CA SER A 151 -0.04 -0.96 -0.82
C SER A 151 -0.64 -2.08 0.04
N LEU A 152 -1.96 -2.04 0.29
CA LEU A 152 -2.69 -3.07 1.03
C LEU A 152 -3.36 -4.10 0.11
N GLY A 153 -3.19 -3.99 -1.22
CA GLY A 153 -3.72 -4.90 -2.22
C GLY A 153 -5.08 -4.50 -2.81
N LYS A 154 -5.59 -3.29 -2.53
CA LYS A 154 -6.84 -2.79 -3.11
C LYS A 154 -6.56 -1.65 -4.09
N THR A 155 -6.79 -1.88 -5.38
CA THR A 155 -6.54 -0.91 -6.45
C THR A 155 -7.84 -0.49 -7.13
N TYR A 156 -7.87 0.72 -7.70
CA TYR A 156 -8.97 1.20 -8.52
C TYR A 156 -8.51 1.40 -9.96
N GLU A 157 -9.41 1.17 -10.91
CA GLU A 157 -9.12 1.45 -12.32
C GLU A 157 -9.01 2.96 -12.56
N MET A 158 -8.19 3.34 -13.54
CA MET A 158 -7.98 4.73 -13.93
C MET A 158 -9.30 5.47 -14.20
N GLY A 159 -10.25 4.82 -14.89
CA GLY A 159 -11.56 5.38 -15.20
C GLY A 159 -12.42 5.64 -13.94
N ASP A 160 -12.32 4.77 -12.94
CA ASP A 160 -13.00 4.97 -11.66
C ASP A 160 -12.41 6.13 -10.88
N MET A 161 -11.09 6.25 -10.87
CA MET A 161 -10.40 7.35 -10.21
C MET A 161 -10.73 8.70 -10.85
N VAL A 162 -10.76 8.77 -12.20
CA VAL A 162 -11.19 9.97 -12.94
C VAL A 162 -12.62 10.36 -12.59
N ARG A 163 -13.57 9.41 -12.67
CA ARG A 163 -14.98 9.67 -12.31
C ARG A 163 -15.11 10.07 -10.85
N LYS A 164 -14.29 9.50 -9.97
CA LYS A 164 -14.31 9.83 -8.55
C LYS A 164 -13.89 11.27 -8.31
N ILE A 165 -12.77 11.72 -8.87
CA ILE A 165 -12.31 13.11 -8.75
C ILE A 165 -13.37 14.08 -9.29
N LEU A 166 -13.94 13.82 -10.47
CA LEU A 166 -14.96 14.69 -11.07
C LEU A 166 -16.20 14.84 -10.16
N ARG A 167 -16.67 13.75 -9.53
CA ARG A 167 -17.81 13.78 -8.58
C ARG A 167 -17.48 14.39 -7.21
N SER A 168 -16.20 14.56 -6.91
CA SER A 168 -15.71 15.14 -5.66
C SER A 168 -15.49 16.65 -5.75
N LEU A 169 -15.67 17.25 -6.93
CA LEU A 169 -15.59 18.69 -7.13
C LEU A 169 -16.89 19.39 -6.68
N PRO A 170 -16.82 20.64 -6.18
CA PRO A 170 -18.00 21.38 -5.78
C PRO A 170 -18.85 21.77 -6.98
N SER A 171 -20.14 22.06 -6.75
CA SER A 171 -21.11 22.36 -7.81
C SER A 171 -20.75 23.55 -8.71
N SER A 172 -19.87 24.45 -8.26
CA SER A 172 -19.32 25.53 -9.10
C SER A 172 -18.52 25.03 -10.30
N TRP A 173 -18.04 23.78 -10.26
CA TRP A 173 -17.27 23.15 -11.32
C TRP A 173 -18.14 22.41 -12.35
N THR A 174 -19.46 22.35 -12.14
CA THR A 174 -20.40 21.61 -13.01
C THR A 174 -20.17 21.88 -14.51
N PRO A 175 -20.02 23.13 -14.99
CA PRO A 175 -19.81 23.38 -16.42
C PRO A 175 -18.53 22.74 -16.97
N LYS A 176 -17.45 22.73 -16.17
CA LYS A 176 -16.18 22.11 -16.54
C LYS A 176 -16.27 20.60 -16.50
N VAL A 177 -16.96 20.03 -15.51
CA VAL A 177 -17.20 18.58 -15.40
C VAL A 177 -18.00 18.09 -16.61
N THR A 178 -19.12 18.71 -16.95
CA THR A 178 -19.94 18.35 -18.12
C THR A 178 -19.14 18.40 -19.41
N ALA A 179 -18.37 19.46 -19.64
CA ALA A 179 -17.53 19.56 -20.84
C ALA A 179 -16.45 18.47 -20.91
N ILE A 180 -15.91 18.02 -19.77
CA ILE A 180 -14.97 16.90 -19.73
C ILE A 180 -15.69 15.58 -20.03
N GLU A 181 -16.86 15.34 -19.43
CA GLU A 181 -17.63 14.12 -19.64
C GLU A 181 -18.09 13.96 -21.09
N GLU A 182 -18.58 15.03 -21.72
CA GLU A 182 -18.98 15.05 -23.13
C GLU A 182 -17.80 14.87 -24.10
N ALA A 183 -16.64 15.43 -23.78
CA ALA A 183 -15.45 15.31 -24.62
C ALA A 183 -14.77 13.92 -24.53
N ASN A 184 -15.13 13.10 -23.54
CA ASN A 184 -14.38 11.90 -23.16
C ASN A 184 -15.05 10.58 -23.57
N ASP A 185 -15.83 10.60 -24.65
CA ASP A 185 -16.38 9.40 -25.32
C ASP A 185 -15.30 8.42 -25.84
N GLN A 186 -14.00 8.73 -25.67
CA GLN A 186 -12.86 7.89 -26.05
C GLN A 186 -11.92 7.54 -24.86
N LYS A 187 -12.46 7.08 -23.72
CA LYS A 187 -11.85 6.15 -22.73
C LYS A 187 -10.35 6.25 -22.34
N ARG A 188 -9.64 7.37 -22.53
CA ARG A 188 -8.17 7.46 -22.27
C ARG A 188 -7.73 8.74 -21.56
N LEU A 189 -8.62 9.39 -20.82
CA LEU A 189 -8.19 10.49 -19.96
C LEU A 189 -7.35 9.95 -18.80
N SER A 190 -6.07 10.31 -18.76
CA SER A 190 -5.20 10.01 -17.62
C SER A 190 -5.44 11.00 -16.47
N LEU A 191 -5.06 10.62 -15.26
CA LEU A 191 -5.19 11.50 -14.08
C LEU A 191 -4.40 12.80 -14.26
N GLU A 192 -3.22 12.74 -14.88
CA GLU A 192 -2.36 13.92 -15.09
C GLU A 192 -3.04 14.92 -16.04
N LYS A 193 -3.66 14.43 -17.13
CA LYS A 193 -4.40 15.28 -18.07
C LYS A 193 -5.64 15.88 -17.43
N LEU A 194 -6.37 15.09 -16.63
CA LEU A 194 -7.52 15.57 -15.87
C LEU A 194 -7.10 16.71 -14.93
N VAL A 195 -6.10 16.45 -14.09
CA VAL A 195 -5.61 17.41 -13.09
C VAL A 195 -5.10 18.68 -13.76
N GLY A 196 -4.32 18.57 -14.85
CA GLY A 196 -3.86 19.73 -15.60
C GLY A 196 -5.01 20.57 -16.17
N SER A 197 -6.07 19.92 -16.69
CA SER A 197 -7.27 20.60 -17.18
C SER A 197 -8.05 21.32 -16.07
N LEU A 198 -8.11 20.72 -14.87
CA LEU A 198 -8.75 21.30 -13.71
C LEU A 198 -7.94 22.49 -13.14
N MET A 199 -6.61 22.35 -13.02
CA MET A 199 -5.72 23.44 -12.60
C MET A 199 -5.80 24.65 -13.54
N ALA A 200 -5.81 24.42 -14.86
CA ALA A 200 -5.96 25.51 -15.83
C ALA A 200 -7.31 26.25 -15.67
N HIS A 201 -8.37 25.51 -15.32
CA HIS A 201 -9.68 26.11 -15.04
C HIS A 201 -9.69 26.88 -13.71
N GLU A 202 -9.04 26.35 -12.67
CA GLU A 202 -8.87 27.01 -11.36
C GLU A 202 -8.26 28.42 -11.53
N ILE A 203 -7.16 28.51 -12.27
CA ILE A 203 -6.46 29.78 -12.56
C ILE A 203 -7.39 30.78 -13.29
N ASN A 204 -8.20 30.29 -14.24
CA ASN A 204 -9.14 31.15 -14.97
C ASN A 204 -10.29 31.64 -14.07
N MET A 205 -10.82 30.78 -13.18
CA MET A 205 -11.84 31.18 -12.22
C MET A 205 -11.32 32.24 -11.24
N GLU A 206 -10.09 32.08 -10.74
CA GLU A 206 -9.47 33.10 -9.88
C GLU A 206 -9.28 34.44 -10.59
N ARG A 207 -8.87 34.42 -11.86
CA ARG A 207 -8.72 35.62 -12.69
C ARG A 207 -10.05 36.35 -12.85
N LEU A 208 -11.12 35.62 -13.16
CA LEU A 208 -12.46 36.18 -13.32
C LEU A 208 -13.03 36.69 -11.98
N GLY A 209 -12.81 35.97 -10.88
CA GLY A 209 -13.19 36.41 -9.53
C GLY A 209 -12.51 37.72 -9.12
N LYS A 210 -11.19 37.84 -9.34
CA LYS A 210 -10.42 39.07 -9.08
C LYS A 210 -10.86 40.25 -9.97
N SER A 211 -11.22 39.99 -11.23
CA SER A 211 -11.73 41.02 -12.17
C SER A 211 -13.11 41.56 -11.75
N SER A 212 -13.99 40.67 -11.27
CA SER A 212 -15.33 41.00 -10.78
C SER A 212 -15.30 41.91 -9.55
N SER A 213 -14.40 41.63 -8.61
CA SER A 213 -14.22 42.45 -7.39
C SER A 213 -13.64 43.84 -7.70
N LYS A 214 -12.71 43.94 -8.66
CA LYS A 214 -12.18 45.25 -9.11
C LYS A 214 -13.24 46.10 -9.82
N LYS A 215 -14.10 45.51 -10.66
CA LYS A 215 -15.22 46.22 -11.30
C LYS A 215 -16.25 46.74 -10.28
N LYS A 216 -16.58 45.95 -9.26
CA LYS A 216 -17.49 46.39 -8.18
C LYS A 216 -16.91 47.58 -7.40
N HIS A 217 -15.62 47.56 -7.08
CA HIS A 217 -14.97 48.67 -6.37
C HIS A 217 -14.82 49.94 -7.21
N SER A 218 -14.58 49.79 -8.53
CA SER A 218 -14.51 50.92 -9.47
C SER A 218 -15.87 51.57 -9.73
N ASN A 219 -16.97 50.82 -9.65
CA ASN A 219 -18.30 51.35 -9.86
C ASN A 219 -18.84 52.07 -8.61
N ALA A 220 -18.44 51.66 -7.41
CA ALA A 220 -18.81 52.34 -6.17
C ALA A 220 -18.16 53.73 -6.06
N LEU A 221 -16.88 53.86 -6.42
CA LEU A 221 -16.14 55.14 -6.38
C LEU A 221 -16.67 56.19 -7.39
N LYS A 222 -17.29 55.77 -8.49
CA LYS A 222 -17.88 56.67 -9.49
C LYS A 222 -19.30 57.14 -9.15
N ALA A 223 -19.93 56.57 -8.13
CA ALA A 223 -21.28 56.92 -7.71
C ALA A 223 -21.31 57.97 -6.57
N GLU A 224 -20.14 58.31 -6.00
CA GLU A 224 -20.02 59.32 -4.93
C GLU A 224 -19.61 60.71 -5.44
N GLU A 225 -19.40 60.89 -6.75
CA GLU A 225 -18.95 62.16 -7.36
C GLU A 225 -20.02 62.90 -8.21
N ASN A 226 -21.31 62.53 -8.12
CA ASN A 226 -22.41 63.25 -8.79
C ASN A 226 -23.48 63.73 -7.83
#